data_AF-Q8EPX9-F1
#
_entry.id   AF-Q8EPX9-F1
#
_cell.length_a   1.000
_cell.length_b   1.000
_cell.length_c   1.000
_cell.angle_alpha   90.00
_cell.angle_beta   90.00
_cell.angle_gamma   90.00
#
_symmetry.space_group_name_H-M   'P 1'
#
loop_
_entity.id
_entity.type
_entity.pdbx_description
1 polymer ?
#
loop_
_entity_poly.entity_id
_entity_poly.type
_entity_poly.pdbx_seq_one_letter_code
_entity_poly.pdbx_strand_id
1 'polypeptide(L)'
;MKGKRRKIGFRYAWDGLKEIASTESNFQLHLISTVIVIFFGIIIGLSNVEWAIIMLTIGLVLITEMINSSIEKVMDYVQPEIHPAVKHIKDVSAGAVLIAAIIAVVVGIMIFVPRIIELM
;
A
#
# COMPACT_ATOMS: atom_id res chain seq x y z
N MET A 1 -35.11 -9.55 9.13
CA MET A 1 -34.19 -10.69 8.97
C MET A 1 -33.15 -10.64 10.08
N LYS A 2 -33.03 -11.70 10.89
CA LYS A 2 -32.11 -11.76 12.05
C LYS A 2 -30.66 -11.69 11.57
N GLY A 3 -29.94 -10.66 12.00
CA GLY A 3 -28.53 -10.44 11.69
C GLY A 3 -27.64 -11.51 12.31
N LYS A 4 -27.23 -12.50 11.52
CA LYS A 4 -26.06 -13.33 11.84
C LYS A 4 -24.86 -12.39 11.83
N ARG A 5 -24.32 -12.04 13.01
CA ARG A 5 -22.96 -11.48 13.14
C ARG A 5 -22.00 -12.50 12.53
N ARG A 6 -21.72 -12.38 11.22
CA ARG A 6 -20.64 -13.11 10.56
C ARG A 6 -19.36 -12.63 11.24
N LYS A 7 -18.71 -13.50 12.03
CA LYS A 7 -17.35 -13.23 12.48
C LYS A 7 -16.52 -12.99 11.22
N ILE A 8 -16.01 -11.77 11.05
CA ILE A 8 -15.05 -11.44 10.01
C ILE A 8 -13.76 -12.16 10.43
N GLY A 9 -13.61 -13.41 10.02
CA GLY A 9 -12.42 -14.23 10.29
C GLY A 9 -11.30 -13.93 9.30
N PHE A 10 -10.11 -14.48 9.58
CA PHE A 10 -8.92 -14.40 8.73
C PHE A 10 -9.18 -14.70 7.24
N ARG A 11 -10.12 -15.60 6.94
CA ARG A 11 -10.53 -15.91 5.57
C ARG A 11 -11.05 -14.68 4.82
N TYR A 12 -11.87 -13.85 5.45
CA TYR A 12 -12.40 -12.63 4.81
C TYR A 12 -11.32 -11.58 4.58
N ALA A 13 -10.36 -11.43 5.50
CA ALA A 13 -9.20 -10.55 5.31
C ALA A 13 -8.33 -11.02 4.13
N TRP A 14 -8.12 -12.33 4.02
CA TRP A 14 -7.38 -12.93 2.91
C TRP A 14 -8.09 -12.78 1.56
N ASP A 15 -9.40 -12.98 1.53
CA ASP A 15 -10.21 -12.76 0.33
C ASP A 15 -10.15 -11.29 -0.12
N GLY A 16 -10.18 -10.34 0.83
CA GLY A 16 -10.00 -8.91 0.53
C GLY A 16 -8.61 -8.55 -0.03
N LEU A 17 -7.55 -9.14 0.52
CA LEU A 17 -6.18 -8.98 -0.01
C LEU A 17 -6.05 -9.55 -1.44
N LYS A 18 -6.66 -10.70 -1.70
CA LYS A 18 -6.67 -11.29 -3.04
C LYS A 18 -7.44 -10.45 -4.04
N GLU A 19 -8.58 -9.92 -3.64
CA GLU A 19 -9.41 -9.06 -4.49
C GLU A 19 -8.63 -7.81 -4.90
N ILE A 20 -8.09 -7.06 -3.93
CA ILE A 20 -7.37 -5.82 -4.27
C ILE A 20 -6.11 -6.10 -5.12
N ALA A 21 -5.42 -7.20 -4.84
CA ALA A 21 -4.26 -7.62 -5.62
C ALA A 21 -4.59 -7.98 -7.07
N SER A 22 -5.82 -8.40 -7.38
CA SER A 22 -6.24 -8.73 -8.75
C SER A 22 -6.97 -7.59 -9.46
N THR A 23 -7.61 -6.67 -8.74
CA THR A 23 -8.46 -5.62 -9.33
C THR A 23 -7.79 -4.25 -9.42
N GLU A 24 -6.88 -3.90 -8.50
CA GLU A 24 -6.32 -2.55 -8.43
C GLU A 24 -4.91 -2.49 -9.02
N SER A 25 -4.77 -1.81 -10.16
CA SER A 25 -3.49 -1.66 -10.86
C SER A 25 -2.42 -0.96 -10.00
N ASN A 26 -2.80 0.05 -9.22
CA ASN A 26 -1.88 0.76 -8.32
C ASN A 26 -1.36 -0.17 -7.22
N PHE A 27 -2.23 -0.99 -6.63
CA PHE A 27 -1.83 -1.98 -5.64
C PHE A 27 -0.87 -3.03 -6.25
N GLN A 28 -1.12 -3.48 -7.47
CA GLN A 28 -0.22 -4.39 -8.19
C GLN A 28 1.16 -3.78 -8.42
N LEU A 29 1.23 -2.50 -8.81
CA LEU A 29 2.49 -1.78 -8.95
C LEU A 29 3.25 -1.73 -7.62
N HIS A 30 2.58 -1.42 -6.51
CA HIS A 30 3.19 -1.42 -5.19
C HIS A 30 3.69 -2.81 -4.76
N LEU A 31 2.99 -3.89 -5.11
CA LEU A 31 3.46 -5.26 -4.88
C LEU A 31 4.72 -5.59 -5.70
N ILE A 32 4.77 -5.18 -6.96
CA ILE A 32 5.96 -5.36 -7.80
C ILE A 32 7.14 -4.57 -7.22
N SER A 33 6.94 -3.30 -6.86
CA SER A 33 7.97 -2.49 -6.18
C SER A 33 8.44 -3.13 -4.88
N THR A 34 7.52 -3.72 -4.10
CA THR A 34 7.85 -4.45 -2.87
C THR A 34 8.79 -5.62 -3.14
N VAL A 35 8.49 -6.45 -4.15
CA VAL A 35 9.34 -7.59 -4.53
C VAL A 35 10.74 -7.11 -4.95
N ILE A 36 10.82 -6.03 -5.73
CA ILE A 36 12.09 -5.45 -6.17
C ILE A 36 12.90 -4.96 -4.97
N VAL A 37 12.30 -4.19 -4.06
CA VAL A 37 12.96 -3.66 -2.87
C VAL A 37 13.46 -4.78 -1.95
N ILE A 38 12.66 -5.82 -1.74
CA ILE A 38 13.07 -6.99 -0.95
C ILE A 38 14.26 -7.70 -1.61
N PHE A 39 14.21 -7.92 -2.92
CA PHE A 39 15.29 -8.57 -3.65
C PHE A 39 16.62 -7.81 -3.51
N PHE A 40 16.60 -6.48 -3.71
CA PHE A 40 17.79 -5.64 -3.50
C PHE A 40 18.24 -5.61 -2.04
N GLY A 41 17.29 -5.59 -1.08
CA GLY A 41 17.61 -5.63 0.35
C GLY A 41 18.36 -6.89 0.76
N ILE A 42 18.05 -8.02 0.14
CA ILE A 42 18.76 -9.29 0.38
C ILE A 42 20.17 -9.23 -0.22
N ILE A 43 20.31 -8.77 -1.46
CA ILE A 43 21.61 -8.69 -2.14
C ILE A 43 22.59 -7.76 -1.42
N ILE A 44 22.09 -6.61 -0.96
CA ILE A 44 22.91 -5.59 -0.29
C ILE A 44 23.21 -5.97 1.17
N GLY A 45 22.47 -6.93 1.75
CA GLY A 45 22.72 -7.40 3.10
C GLY A 45 22.27 -6.41 4.17
N LEU A 46 21.03 -5.93 4.08
CA LEU A 46 20.47 -5.01 5.09
C LEU A 46 20.48 -5.62 6.49
N SER A 47 20.79 -4.79 7.48
CA SER A 47 20.70 -5.12 8.90
C SER A 47 19.24 -5.30 9.34
N ASN A 48 19.03 -5.94 10.49
CA ASN A 48 17.69 -6.16 11.05
C ASN A 48 16.90 -4.85 11.25
N VAL A 49 17.58 -3.76 11.58
CA VAL A 49 16.94 -2.44 11.79
C VAL A 49 16.53 -1.82 10.45
N GLU A 50 17.39 -1.88 9.44
CA GLU A 50 17.06 -1.42 8.08
C GLU A 50 15.89 -2.22 7.50
N TRP A 51 15.87 -3.55 7.70
CA TRP A 51 14.74 -4.39 7.34
C TRP A 51 13.44 -4.00 8.04
N ALA A 52 13.48 -3.75 9.35
CA ALA A 52 12.30 -3.33 10.09
C ALA A 52 11.73 -2.01 9.52
N ILE A 53 12.60 -1.04 9.20
CA ILE A 53 12.21 0.23 8.59
C ILE A 53 11.61 0.02 7.19
N ILE A 54 12.27 -0.77 6.33
CA ILE A 54 11.78 -1.08 4.98
C ILE A 54 10.42 -1.78 5.03
N MET A 55 10.25 -2.78 5.89
CA MET A 55 9.00 -3.53 6.02
C MET A 55 7.86 -2.67 6.55
N LEU A 56 8.11 -1.80 7.53
CA LEU A 56 7.11 -0.83 8.01
C LEU A 56 6.72 0.15 6.92
N THR A 57 7.68 0.61 6.13
CA THR A 57 7.48 1.57 5.06
C THR A 57 6.67 0.98 3.90
N ILE A 58 7.00 -0.25 3.48
CA ILE A 58 6.22 -1.02 2.51
C ILE A 58 4.80 -1.26 3.05
N GLY A 59 4.69 -1.69 4.31
CA GLY A 59 3.41 -1.91 4.97
C GLY A 59 2.53 -0.66 4.96
N LEU A 60 3.11 0.51 5.25
CA LEU A 60 2.40 1.78 5.21
C LEU A 60 1.79 2.05 3.83
N VAL A 61 2.58 1.92 2.75
CA VAL A 61 2.11 2.14 1.37
C VAL A 61 0.96 1.21 1.02
N LEU A 62 1.11 -0.09 1.30
CA LEU A 62 0.06 -1.08 1.00
C LEU A 62 -1.21 -0.83 1.81
N ILE A 63 -1.09 -0.49 3.09
CA ILE A 63 -2.24 -0.17 3.95
C ILE A 63 -2.95 1.08 3.42
N THR A 64 -2.22 2.14 3.09
CA THR A 64 -2.82 3.37 2.56
C THR A 64 -3.52 3.12 1.23
N GLU A 65 -2.95 2.30 0.35
CA GLU A 65 -3.58 1.93 -0.92
C GLU A 65 -4.87 1.12 -0.69
N MET A 66 -4.86 0.16 0.24
CA MET A 66 -6.08 -0.59 0.60
C MET A 66 -7.18 0.31 1.15
N ILE A 67 -6.83 1.30 1.98
CA ILE A 67 -7.77 2.29 2.48
C ILE A 67 -8.29 3.14 1.32
N ASN A 68 -7.42 3.56 0.40
CA ASN A 68 -7.81 4.35 -0.76
C ASN A 68 -8.85 3.63 -1.63
N SER A 69 -8.55 2.39 -2.05
CA SER A 69 -9.48 1.61 -2.87
C SER A 69 -10.79 1.30 -2.11
N SER A 70 -10.74 1.15 -0.79
CA SER A 70 -11.94 0.98 0.03
C SER A 70 -12.81 2.24 0.02
N ILE A 71 -12.21 3.43 0.16
CA ILE A 71 -12.93 4.71 0.09
C ILE A 71 -13.50 4.91 -1.32
N GLU A 72 -12.74 4.66 -2.37
CA GLU A 72 -13.21 4.76 -3.75
C GLU A 72 -14.43 3.87 -3.99
N LYS A 73 -14.36 2.58 -3.64
CA LYS A 73 -15.48 1.63 -3.77
C LYS A 73 -16.72 2.05 -2.97
N VAL A 74 -16.54 2.59 -1.76
CA VAL A 74 -17.66 3.10 -0.96
C VAL A 74 -18.28 4.33 -1.61
N MET A 75 -17.47 5.26 -2.11
CA MET A 75 -17.98 6.46 -2.79
C MET A 75 -18.70 6.13 -4.10
N ASP A 76 -18.18 5.19 -4.89
CA ASP A 76 -18.82 4.73 -6.12
C ASP A 76 -20.14 4.01 -5.86
N TYR A 77 -20.26 3.33 -4.71
CA TYR A 77 -21.51 2.73 -4.27
C TYR A 77 -22.54 3.77 -3.80
N VAL A 78 -22.11 4.77 -3.02
CA VAL A 78 -23.00 5.78 -2.42
C VAL A 78 -23.46 6.81 -3.44
N GLN A 79 -22.57 7.25 -4.33
CA GLN A 79 -22.83 8.31 -5.31
C GLN A 79 -22.13 7.97 -6.63
N PRO A 80 -22.77 7.16 -7.50
CA PRO A 80 -22.18 6.69 -8.76
C PRO A 80 -21.95 7.79 -9.79
N GLU A 81 -22.71 8.88 -9.72
CA GLU A 81 -22.54 10.04 -10.60
C GLU A 81 -21.45 10.98 -10.08
N ILE A 82 -20.77 11.66 -11.01
CA ILE A 82 -19.69 12.60 -10.69
C ILE A 82 -20.25 13.74 -9.83
N HIS A 83 -19.85 13.78 -8.56
CA HIS A 83 -20.21 14.84 -7.62
C HIS A 83 -18.94 15.54 -7.11
N PRO A 84 -18.89 16.89 -7.04
CA PRO A 84 -17.70 17.63 -6.60
C PRO A 84 -17.15 17.19 -5.23
N ALA A 85 -18.04 16.88 -4.29
CA ALA A 85 -17.65 16.39 -2.96
C ALA A 85 -17.01 14.99 -3.01
N VAL A 86 -17.54 14.07 -3.84
CA VAL A 86 -16.97 12.74 -4.02
C VAL A 86 -15.58 12.83 -4.64
N LYS A 87 -15.43 13.69 -5.66
CA LYS A 87 -14.13 13.98 -6.26
C LYS A 87 -13.13 14.43 -5.19
N HIS A 88 -13.50 15.40 -4.36
CA HIS A 88 -12.64 15.90 -3.30
C HIS A 88 -12.22 14.80 -2.30
N ILE A 89 -13.15 13.93 -1.89
CA ILE A 89 -12.86 12.81 -0.99
C ILE A 89 -11.86 11.84 -1.62
N LYS A 90 -12.07 11.46 -2.89
CA LYS A 90 -11.16 10.58 -3.63
C LYS A 90 -9.78 11.22 -3.80
N ASP A 91 -9.73 12.51 -4.15
CA ASP A 91 -8.46 13.24 -4.33
C ASP A 91 -7.64 13.27 -3.02
N VAL A 92 -8.29 13.53 -1.88
CA VAL A 92 -7.63 13.52 -0.56
C VAL A 92 -7.13 12.12 -0.19
N SER A 93 -7.94 11.11 -0.47
CA SER A 93 -7.59 9.70 -0.22
C SER A 93 -6.38 9.24 -1.05
N ALA A 94 -6.37 9.55 -2.36
CA ALA A 94 -5.23 9.30 -3.24
C ALA A 94 -3.99 10.10 -2.81
N GLY A 95 -4.18 11.33 -2.31
CA GLY A 95 -3.12 12.13 -1.73
C GLY A 95 -2.40 11.46 -0.55
N ALA A 96 -3.12 10.69 0.27
CA ALA A 96 -2.50 9.94 1.36
C ALA A 96 -1.57 8.83 0.86
N VAL A 97 -1.96 8.12 -0.20
CA VAL A 97 -1.12 7.12 -0.87
C VAL A 97 0.14 7.78 -1.43
N LEU A 98 -0.02 8.94 -2.09
CA LEU A 98 1.11 9.68 -2.66
C LEU A 98 2.14 10.06 -1.58
N ILE A 99 1.67 10.55 -0.42
CA ILE A 99 2.56 10.87 0.70
C ILE A 99 3.30 9.62 1.19
N ALA A 100 2.60 8.49 1.36
CA ALA A 100 3.23 7.24 1.76
C ALA A 100 4.28 6.76 0.74
N ALA A 101 3.99 6.88 -0.56
CA ALA A 101 4.91 6.53 -1.63
C ALA A 101 6.16 7.44 -1.65
N ILE A 102 6.01 8.74 -1.44
CA ILE A 102 7.14 9.68 -1.33
C ILE A 102 8.02 9.31 -0.13
N ILE A 103 7.42 9.04 1.02
CA ILE A 103 8.16 8.57 2.21
C ILE A 103 8.92 7.29 1.88
N ALA A 104 8.29 6.35 1.17
CA ALA A 104 8.94 5.10 0.77
C ALA A 104 10.16 5.31 -0.11
N VAL A 105 10.08 6.22 -1.08
CA VAL A 105 11.22 6.60 -1.92
C VAL A 105 12.33 7.23 -1.09
N VAL A 106 12.02 8.17 -0.20
CA VAL A 106 13.02 8.84 0.65
C VAL A 106 13.72 7.83 1.56
N VAL A 107 12.97 6.96 2.24
CA VAL A 107 13.53 5.90 3.10
C VAL A 107 14.40 4.95 2.27
N GLY A 108 13.93 4.55 1.09
CA GLY A 108 14.70 3.72 0.16
C GLY A 108 16.04 4.37 -0.21
N ILE A 109 16.04 5.65 -0.57
CA ILE A 109 17.27 6.40 -0.86
C ILE A 109 18.21 6.41 0.36
N MET A 110 17.69 6.72 1.55
CA MET A 110 18.49 6.81 2.77
C MET A 110 19.15 5.49 3.16
N ILE A 111 18.52 4.36 2.87
CA ILE A 111 19.04 3.02 3.20
C ILE A 111 19.93 2.47 2.08
N PHE A 112 19.46 2.51 0.84
CA PHE A 112 20.15 1.83 -0.27
C PHE A 112 21.32 2.62 -0.84
N VAL A 113 21.25 3.95 -0.94
CA VAL A 113 22.31 4.74 -1.59
C VAL A 113 23.66 4.65 -0.86
N PRO A 114 23.75 4.83 0.47
CA PRO A 114 25.02 4.71 1.17
C PRO A 114 25.65 3.32 0.98
N ARG A 115 24.84 2.27 1.07
CA ARG A 115 25.28 0.88 0.89
C ARG A 115 25.79 0.59 -0.52
N ILE A 116 25.14 1.16 -1.55
CA ILE A 116 25.58 1.02 -2.94
C ILE A 116 26.92 1.74 -3.14
N ILE A 117 27.10 2.93 -2.56
CA ILE A 117 28.36 3.68 -2.65
C ILE A 117 29.51 2.90 -1.97
N GLU A 118 29.25 2.25 -0.83
CA GLU A 118 30.26 1.42 -0.15
C GLU A 118 30.68 0.17 -0.96
N LEU A 119 29.83 -0.30 -1.87
CA LEU A 119 30.09 -1.45 -2.73
C LEU A 119 30.83 -1.11 -4.04
N MET A 120 30.97 0.18 -4.38
CA MET A 120 31.66 0.68 -5.57
C MET A 120 33.12 1.05 -5.27
#